data_AF-A0A936SGQ4-F1
#
_entry.id   AF-A0A936SGQ4-F1
#
_cell.length_a   1.000
_cell.length_b   1.000
_cell.length_c   1.000
_cell.angle_alpha   90.00
_cell.angle_beta   90.00
_cell.angle_gamma   90.00
#
_symmetry.space_group_name_H-M   'P 1'
#
loop_
_entity.id
_entity.type
_entity.pdbx_description
1 polymer ?
#
loop_
_entity_poly.entity_id
_entity_poly.type
_entity_poly.pdbx_seq_one_letter_code
_entity_poly.pdbx_strand_id
1 'polypeptide(L)' 'MSSESQMAELAKRKNVSRSYLRSLSPEAKIAELIKLQERYYEMLSIREANGGKPIPTKWKKWYVARYG' A
#
# COMPACT_ATOMS: atom_id res chain seq x y z
N MET A 1 -25.12 7.97 12.18
CA MET A 1 -23.79 8.51 12.54
C MET A 1 -23.52 9.74 11.68
N SER A 2 -23.09 10.85 12.27
CA SER A 2 -22.83 12.11 11.54
C SER A 2 -21.53 12.05 10.73
N SER A 3 -21.50 12.75 9.58
CA SER A 3 -20.30 12.92 8.74
C SER A 3 -19.09 13.44 9.53
N GLU A 4 -19.32 14.33 10.50
CA GLU A 4 -18.27 14.87 11.37
C GLU A 4 -17.61 13.81 12.25
N SER A 5 -18.38 12.82 12.70
CA SER A 5 -17.88 11.68 13.47
C SER A 5 -16.98 10.78 12.62
N GLN A 6 -17.30 10.60 11.33
CA GLN A 6 -16.48 9.82 10.41
C GLN A 6 -15.14 10.52 10.10
N MET A 7 -15.17 11.85 9.91
CA MET A 7 -13.96 12.64 9.66
C MET A 7 -13.02 12.67 10.87
N ALA A 8 -13.57 12.79 12.09
CA ALA A 8 -12.80 12.73 13.32
C ALA A 8 -12.11 11.36 13.51
N GLU A 9 -12.82 10.27 13.22
CA GLU A 9 -12.27 8.91 13.30
C GLU A 9 -11.16 8.67 12.26
N LEU A 10 -11.34 9.16 11.02
CA LEU A 10 -10.31 9.10 9.99
C LEU A 10 -9.05 9.87 10.40
N ALA A 11 -9.22 11.07 10.98
CA ALA A 11 -8.10 11.87 11.48
C ALA A 11 -7.35 11.14 12.60
N LYS A 12 -8.08 10.52 13.54
CA LYS A 12 -7.51 9.72 14.62
C LYS A 12 -6.68 8.54 14.07
N ARG A 13 -7.26 7.75 13.16
CA ARG A 13 -6.56 6.63 12.51
C ARG A 13 -5.28 7.09 11.80
N LYS A 14 -5.36 8.19 11.06
CA LYS A 14 -4.21 8.78 10.38
C LYS A 14 -3.08 9.15 11.34
N ASN A 15 -3.41 9.72 12.51
CA ASN A 15 -2.44 10.07 13.53
C ASN A 15 -1.80 8.83 14.16
N VAL A 16 -2.59 7.80 14.46
CA VAL A 16 -2.08 6.52 14.98
C VAL A 16 -1.13 5.87 13.97
N SER A 17 -1.53 5.72 12.72
CA SER A 17 -0.67 5.15 11.66
C SER A 17 0.63 5.93 11.49
N ARG A 18 0.58 7.27 11.53
CA ARG A 18 1.77 8.12 11.46
C ARG A 18 2.69 7.95 12.66
N SER A 19 2.14 7.87 13.86
CA SER A 19 2.91 7.63 15.08
C SER A 19 3.64 6.29 15.01
N TYR A 20 2.91 5.23 14.66
CA TYR A 20 3.47 3.89 14.45
C TYR A 20 4.59 3.89 13.42
N LEU A 21 4.38 4.49 12.25
CA LEU A 21 5.41 4.56 11.23
C LEU A 21 6.64 5.32 11.70
N ARG A 22 6.50 6.37 12.51
CA ARG A 22 7.66 7.10 13.07
C ARG A 22 8.46 6.26 14.06
N SER A 23 7.79 5.43 14.87
CA SER A 23 8.44 4.59 15.88
C SER A 23 9.20 3.39 15.30
N LEU A 24 8.95 3.03 14.03
CA LEU A 24 9.66 1.94 13.37
C LEU A 24 11.13 2.28 13.08
N SER A 25 12.01 1.28 13.19
CA SER A 25 13.37 1.36 12.68
C SER A 25 13.38 1.55 11.15
N PRO A 26 14.49 2.04 10.57
CA PRO A 26 14.62 2.13 9.11
C PRO A 26 14.31 0.82 8.38
N GLU A 27 14.78 -0.31 8.90
CA GLU A 27 14.58 -1.65 8.32
C GLU A 27 13.12 -2.06 8.36
N ALA A 28 12.46 -1.83 9.50
CA ALA A 28 11.03 -2.11 9.64
C ALA A 28 10.18 -1.21 8.72
N LYS A 29 10.57 0.05 8.52
CA LYS A 29 9.92 0.94 7.53
C LYS A 29 10.06 0.40 6.11
N ILE A 30 11.26 -0.06 5.74
CA ILE A 30 11.51 -0.67 4.43
C ILE A 30 10.63 -1.91 4.24
N ALA A 31 10.54 -2.79 5.24
CA ALA A 31 9.69 -3.97 5.19
C ALA A 31 8.20 -3.60 4.98
N GLU A 32 7.70 -2.57 5.67
CA GLU A 32 6.32 -2.09 5.46
C GLU A 32 6.10 -1.48 4.07
N LEU A 33 7.09 -0.74 3.53
CA LEU A 33 7.02 -0.22 2.16
C LEU A 33 6.99 -1.35 1.13
N ILE A 34 7.77 -2.41 1.33
CA ILE A 34 7.76 -3.59 0.46
C ILE A 34 6.37 -4.26 0.49
N LYS A 35 5.78 -4.48 1.67
CA LYS A 35 4.41 -5.04 1.79
C LYS A 35 3.38 -4.17 1.06
N LEU A 36 3.50 -2.85 1.17
CA LEU A 36 2.61 -1.92 0.47
C LEU A 36 2.79 -2.03 -1.05
N GLN A 37 4.04 -2.15 -1.50
CA GLN A 37 4.39 -2.35 -2.90
C GLN A 37 3.80 -3.65 -3.46
N GLU A 38 3.87 -4.75 -2.70
CA GLU A 38 3.27 -6.06 -3.02
C GLU A 38 1.75 -5.97 -3.17
N ARG A 39 1.05 -5.41 -2.18
CA ARG A 39 -0.41 -5.20 -2.23
C ARG A 39 -0.85 -4.33 -3.40
N TYR A 40 -0.06 -3.30 -3.72
CA TYR A 40 -0.36 -2.45 -4.87
C TYR A 40 -0.23 -3.22 -6.18
N TYR A 41 0.80 -4.07 -6.31
CA TYR A 41 0.95 -4.93 -7.48
C TYR A 41 -0.20 -5.93 -7.64
N GLU A 42 -0.66 -6.55 -6.54
CA GLU A 42 -1.84 -7.43 -6.56
C GLU A 42 -3.08 -6.70 -7.09
N MET A 43 -3.33 -5.48 -6.60
CA MET A 43 -4.44 -4.65 -7.08
C MET A 43 -4.33 -4.35 -8.58
N LEU A 44 -3.12 -4.03 -9.07
CA LEU A 44 -2.90 -3.82 -10.50
C LEU A 44 -3.11 -5.11 -11.32
N SER A 45 -2.74 -6.26 -10.76
CA SER A 45 -2.93 -7.57 -11.39
C SER A 45 -4.40 -7.93 -11.53
N ILE A 46 -5.18 -7.74 -10.47
CA ILE A 46 -6.64 -7.91 -10.50
C ILE A 46 -7.26 -6.97 -11.53
N ARG A 47 -6.84 -5.70 -11.58
CA ARG A 47 -7.32 -4.73 -12.57
C ARG A 47 -7.03 -5.19 -14.00
N GLU A 48 -5.80 -5.62 -14.28
CA GLU A 48 -5.40 -6.10 -15.62
C GLU A 48 -6.19 -7.37 -16.01
N ALA A 49 -6.36 -8.33 -15.08
CA ALA A 49 -7.13 -9.55 -15.31
C ALA A 49 -8.61 -9.28 -15.64
N ASN A 50 -9.17 -8.20 -15.09
CA ASN A 50 -10.54 -7.77 -15.37
C ASN A 50 -10.66 -6.89 -16.64
N GLY A 51 -9.68 -6.96 -17.55
CA GLY A 51 -9.69 -6.19 -18.81
C GLY A 51 -9.33 -4.71 -18.65
N GLY A 52 -8.86 -4.30 -17.47
CA GLY A 52 -8.40 -2.94 -17.22
C GLY A 52 -7.03 -2.65 -17.83
N LYS A 53 -6.53 -1.43 -17.58
CA LYS A 53 -5.22 -1.01 -18.10
C LYS A 53 -4.11 -1.97 -17.68
N PRO A 54 -3.14 -2.26 -18.57
CA PRO A 54 -2.06 -3.17 -18.26
C PRO A 54 -1.19 -2.65 -17.11
N ILE A 55 -0.56 -3.58 -16.39
CA ILE A 55 0.42 -3.24 -15.35
C ILE A 55 1.65 -2.64 -16.04
N PRO A 56 2.19 -1.49 -15.58
CA PRO A 56 3.38 -0.92 -16.20
C PRO A 56 4.58 -1.87 -16.15
N THR A 57 5.38 -1.90 -17.22
CA THR A 57 6.50 -2.85 -17.38
C THR A 57 7.49 -2.83 -16.22
N LYS A 58 7.78 -1.65 -15.65
CA LYS A 58 8.66 -1.50 -14.48
C LYS A 58 8.19 -2.32 -13.28
N TRP A 59 6.88 -2.42 -13.08
CA TRP A 59 6.26 -3.16 -11.99
C TRP A 59 6.31 -4.67 -12.25
N LYS A 60 6.06 -5.11 -13.50
CA LYS A 60 6.23 -6.52 -13.89
C LYS A 60 7.69 -6.97 -13.69
N LYS A 61 8.66 -6.15 -14.11
CA LYS A 61 10.10 -6.41 -13.89
C LYS A 61 10.46 -6.52 -12.42
N TRP A 62 9.97 -5.60 -11.59
CA TRP A 62 10.19 -5.65 -10.14
C TRP A 62 9.64 -6.94 -9.52
N TYR A 63 8.41 -7.33 -9.89
CA TYR A 63 7.79 -8.55 -9.35
C TYR A 63 8.59 -9.80 -9.74
N VAL A 64 8.99 -9.91 -11.01
CA VAL A 64 9.86 -11.00 -11.48
C VAL A 64 11.20 -11.00 -10.74
N ALA A 65 11.85 -9.85 -10.55
CA ALA A 65 13.12 -9.80 -9.82
C ALA A 65 13.01 -10.21 -8.34
N ARG A 66 11.80 -10.18 -7.77
CA ARG A 66 11.55 -10.50 -6.35
C ARG A 66 11.12 -11.95 -6.12
N TYR A 67 10.40 -12.55 -7.07
CA TYR A 67 9.77 -13.87 -6.91
C TYR A 67 10.11 -14.88 -8.01
N GLY A 68 10.71 -14.43 -9.11
CA GLY A 68 11.10 -15.24 -10.26
C GLY A 68 12.54 -15.71 -10.20
#